data_AF-A0A1M6PQX4-F1
#
_entry.id   AF-A0A1M6PQX4-F1
#
_cell.length_a   1.000
_cell.length_b   1.000
_cell.length_c   1.000
_cell.angle_alpha   90.00
_cell.angle_beta   90.00
_cell.angle_gamma   90.00
#
_symmetry.space_group_name_H-M   'P 1'
#
loop_
_entity.id
_entity.type
_entity.pdbx_description
1 polymer ?
#
loop_
_entity_poly.entity_id
_entity_poly.type
_entity_poly.pdbx_seq_one_letter_code
_entity_poly.pdbx_strand_id
1 'polypeptide(L)'
;MVSRKKINELFNSNPYILRLLVTSDNINDARTNMFNYLNKCEKEILSANCLLHTLEKKNVRDCINVFKNIISEDSEKKTKCSCLKILWKLATENLDESDWEEISDAFLEEMIHLFKGIIGLSGIYSRSGICKNEVPAFVNMVGRDAAIARSSYLDKKTNQYLEFIKKNQYKTGLAPDVIERRRQNKKAILEMLGGTEEDWLNYRWHLKMVLRKVEDIEKIIELSSYEKSCIETAIDNKVPFGITPYYLSLMDKKKDKLNHDRCLRTHVIPNKTYLDKILKNGIEHMELLDYMHESDTSPENLITRRYPMIAIVKPYSWCPQICVYCQRNWELKNDNSIDAAFSSKDLGKAIDWFRNNSRVKEVLITGGDPLILNNEQIEYILKAFSEIEHIKRIRIGTRTLVTMPMRFDDELLSILEKYHKISVRTISIMTHVQNAYEITEEMANVIKKIRMLGIDVYNQQVFTMQNCRRFETSFLRENLKAIGVSPYYLFNLKGKEETSDFKVPVARLLQEQKEEARIMPGIVRTDKAVFNIPTLGKNYLSSWQDHDIIMILKDGSRVYEFYPWEKYMTPVNTYLYTDEPIYNFLNKLKALGENPEDYKTIWYYF
;
A
#
# COMPACT_ATOMS: atom_id res chain seq x y z
N MET A 1 -28.94 -8.09 -3.70
CA MET A 1 -29.53 -8.82 -4.84
C MET A 1 -29.05 -8.19 -6.13
N VAL A 2 -28.54 -9.04 -7.03
CA VAL A 2 -28.17 -8.67 -8.40
C VAL A 2 -29.39 -8.16 -9.17
N SER A 3 -29.25 -7.10 -9.94
CA SER A 3 -30.33 -6.66 -10.82
C SER A 3 -30.37 -7.47 -12.13
N ARG A 4 -31.56 -7.92 -12.57
CA ARG A 4 -31.76 -8.52 -13.91
C ARG A 4 -31.19 -7.64 -15.03
N LYS A 5 -31.26 -6.31 -14.84
CA LYS A 5 -30.65 -5.32 -15.74
C LYS A 5 -29.14 -5.53 -15.91
N LYS A 6 -28.40 -5.78 -14.82
CA LYS A 6 -26.95 -5.99 -14.84
C LYS A 6 -26.57 -7.33 -15.48
N ILE A 7 -27.39 -8.36 -15.32
CA ILE A 7 -27.20 -9.65 -16.03
C ILE A 7 -27.39 -9.47 -17.54
N ASN A 8 -28.43 -8.74 -17.94
CA ASN A 8 -28.62 -8.40 -19.35
C ASN A 8 -27.43 -7.59 -19.88
N GLU A 9 -26.91 -6.64 -19.10
CA GLU A 9 -25.69 -5.90 -19.44
C GLU A 9 -24.47 -6.81 -19.63
N LEU A 10 -24.26 -7.77 -18.72
CA LEU A 10 -23.22 -8.78 -18.83
C LEU A 10 -23.30 -9.54 -20.15
N PHE A 11 -24.44 -10.16 -20.46
CA PHE A 11 -24.52 -10.99 -21.66
C PHE A 11 -24.60 -10.18 -22.96
N ASN A 12 -25.12 -8.95 -22.91
CA ASN A 12 -25.05 -8.02 -24.05
C ASN A 12 -23.62 -7.54 -24.32
N SER A 13 -22.73 -7.58 -23.33
CA SER A 13 -21.33 -7.19 -23.52
C SER A 13 -20.53 -8.19 -24.38
N ASN A 14 -20.97 -9.46 -24.43
CA ASN A 14 -20.45 -10.47 -25.36
C ASN A 14 -21.51 -11.56 -25.63
N PRO A 15 -22.43 -11.34 -26.60
CA PRO A 15 -23.55 -12.26 -26.85
C PRO A 15 -23.14 -13.66 -27.30
N TYR A 16 -21.92 -13.81 -27.85
CA TYR A 16 -21.41 -15.12 -28.24
C TYR A 16 -21.16 -16.00 -27.01
N ILE A 17 -20.64 -15.43 -25.91
CA ILE A 17 -20.47 -16.16 -24.65
C ILE A 17 -21.81 -16.68 -24.12
N LEU A 18 -22.86 -15.85 -24.13
CA LEU A 18 -24.20 -16.29 -23.74
C LEU A 18 -24.64 -17.50 -24.57
N ARG A 19 -24.50 -17.42 -25.89
CA ARG A 19 -24.87 -18.53 -26.79
C ARG A 19 -24.13 -19.81 -26.43
N LEU A 20 -22.80 -19.75 -26.23
CA LEU A 20 -22.01 -20.92 -25.86
C LEU A 20 -22.48 -21.55 -24.55
N LEU A 21 -22.80 -20.73 -23.55
CA LEU A 21 -23.26 -21.21 -22.25
C LEU A 21 -24.62 -21.91 -22.38
N VAL A 22 -25.58 -21.31 -23.08
CA VAL A 22 -26.94 -21.85 -23.23
C VAL A 22 -26.97 -23.12 -24.10
N THR A 23 -26.12 -23.22 -25.12
CA THR A 23 -26.09 -24.38 -26.02
C THR A 23 -25.21 -25.53 -25.54
N SER A 24 -24.56 -25.41 -24.38
CA SER A 24 -23.72 -26.47 -23.84
C SER A 24 -24.52 -27.40 -22.94
N ASP A 25 -24.41 -28.71 -23.18
CA ASP A 25 -25.18 -29.72 -22.45
C ASP A 25 -24.77 -29.81 -20.98
N ASN A 26 -23.49 -29.57 -20.68
CA ASN A 26 -22.95 -29.56 -19.33
C ASN A 26 -21.78 -28.57 -19.20
N ILE A 27 -21.24 -28.46 -17.99
CA ILE A 27 -20.17 -27.50 -17.66
C ILE A 27 -18.84 -27.78 -18.38
N ASN A 28 -18.52 -29.04 -18.68
CA ASN A 28 -17.29 -29.41 -19.37
C ASN A 28 -17.38 -29.06 -20.86
N ASP A 29 -18.56 -29.22 -21.46
CA ASP A 29 -18.83 -28.76 -22.82
C ASP A 29 -18.77 -27.23 -22.89
N ALA A 30 -19.36 -26.53 -21.92
CA ALA A 30 -19.27 -25.08 -21.80
C ALA A 30 -17.82 -24.61 -21.72
N ARG A 31 -16.98 -25.30 -20.94
CA ARG A 31 -15.55 -25.00 -20.80
C ARG A 31 -14.81 -25.18 -22.12
N THR A 32 -14.98 -26.33 -22.77
CA THR A 32 -14.34 -26.64 -24.05
C THR A 32 -14.72 -25.63 -25.13
N ASN A 33 -16.02 -25.32 -25.23
CA ASN A 33 -16.55 -24.32 -26.14
C ASN A 33 -15.98 -22.92 -25.85
N MET A 34 -15.82 -22.56 -24.57
CA MET A 34 -15.21 -21.29 -24.18
C MET A 34 -13.75 -21.20 -24.60
N PHE A 35 -12.93 -22.23 -24.31
CA PHE A 35 -11.53 -22.26 -24.75
C PHE A 35 -11.38 -22.15 -26.27
N ASN A 36 -12.22 -22.86 -27.02
CA ASN A 36 -12.23 -22.78 -28.49
C ASN A 36 -12.56 -21.36 -28.98
N TYR A 37 -13.55 -20.70 -28.37
CA TYR A 37 -13.89 -19.32 -28.68
C TYR A 37 -12.75 -18.34 -28.37
N LEU A 38 -12.12 -18.48 -27.21
CA LEU A 38 -11.02 -17.59 -26.80
C LEU A 38 -9.79 -17.76 -27.70
N ASN A 39 -9.45 -19.01 -28.06
CA ASN A 39 -8.38 -19.29 -29.03
C ASN A 39 -8.68 -18.70 -30.41
N LYS A 40 -9.95 -18.72 -30.83
CA LYS A 40 -10.39 -18.06 -32.07
C LYS A 40 -10.20 -16.55 -32.00
N CYS A 41 -10.66 -15.90 -30.91
CA CYS A 41 -10.47 -14.45 -30.71
C CYS A 41 -8.99 -14.06 -30.72
N GLU A 42 -8.14 -14.85 -30.05
CA GLU A 42 -6.70 -14.64 -30.03
C GLU A 42 -6.07 -14.77 -31.43
N LYS A 43 -6.49 -15.76 -32.23
CA LYS A 43 -6.06 -15.90 -33.62
C LYS A 43 -6.51 -14.72 -34.48
N GLU A 44 -7.72 -14.21 -34.28
CA GLU A 44 -8.26 -13.08 -35.03
C GLU A 44 -7.44 -11.80 -34.82
N ILE A 45 -7.05 -11.48 -33.59
CA ILE A 45 -6.25 -10.28 -33.32
C ILE A 45 -4.81 -10.36 -33.84
N LEU A 46 -4.27 -11.57 -34.00
CA LEU A 46 -2.97 -11.83 -34.60
C LEU A 46 -3.00 -11.79 -36.14
N SER A 47 -4.20 -11.79 -36.74
CA SER A 47 -4.36 -11.64 -38.17
C SER A 47 -3.90 -10.26 -38.66
N ALA A 48 -3.25 -10.24 -39.83
CA ALA A 48 -2.88 -9.01 -40.53
C ALA A 48 -4.10 -8.11 -40.84
N ASN A 49 -5.29 -8.71 -40.97
CA ASN A 49 -6.53 -7.99 -41.29
C ASN A 49 -7.25 -7.40 -40.07
N CYS A 50 -6.76 -7.66 -38.85
CA CYS A 50 -7.41 -7.12 -37.65
C CYS A 50 -7.17 -5.61 -37.53
N LEU A 51 -8.28 -4.85 -37.56
CA LEU A 51 -8.29 -3.38 -37.53
C LEU A 51 -8.14 -2.78 -36.13
N LEU A 52 -8.15 -3.59 -35.07
CA LEU A 52 -7.95 -3.10 -33.71
C LEU A 52 -6.58 -2.43 -33.58
N HIS A 53 -6.53 -1.36 -32.79
CA HIS A 53 -5.25 -0.72 -32.47
C HIS A 53 -4.31 -1.69 -31.74
N THR A 54 -3.01 -1.61 -31.97
CA THR A 54 -2.02 -2.56 -31.40
C THR A 54 -2.08 -2.65 -29.87
N LEU A 55 -2.38 -1.54 -29.19
CA LEU A 55 -2.55 -1.53 -27.73
C LEU A 55 -3.85 -2.22 -27.29
N GLU A 56 -4.91 -2.13 -28.08
CA GLU A 56 -6.15 -2.88 -27.83
C GLU A 56 -5.93 -4.38 -28.08
N LYS A 57 -5.19 -4.76 -29.14
CA LYS A 57 -4.77 -6.15 -29.37
C LYS A 57 -3.97 -6.72 -28.20
N LYS A 58 -3.13 -5.91 -27.53
CA LYS A 58 -2.46 -6.33 -26.30
C LYS A 58 -3.48 -6.58 -25.18
N ASN A 59 -4.37 -5.62 -24.92
CA ASN A 59 -5.40 -5.74 -23.88
C ASN A 59 -6.28 -6.97 -24.09
N VAL A 60 -6.69 -7.25 -25.34
CA VAL A 60 -7.44 -8.46 -25.70
C VAL A 60 -6.70 -9.73 -25.27
N ARG A 61 -5.38 -9.84 -25.52
CA ARG A 61 -4.57 -10.99 -25.08
C ARG A 61 -4.53 -11.12 -23.58
N ASP A 62 -4.33 -9.99 -22.88
CA ASP A 62 -4.30 -9.99 -21.42
C ASP A 62 -5.65 -10.48 -20.85
N CYS A 63 -6.78 -9.95 -21.36
CA CYS A 63 -8.13 -10.39 -20.99
C CYS A 63 -8.40 -11.86 -21.31
N ILE A 64 -7.97 -12.35 -22.48
CA ILE A 64 -8.12 -13.75 -22.87
C ILE A 64 -7.33 -14.65 -21.92
N ASN A 65 -6.09 -14.29 -21.57
CA ASN A 65 -5.26 -15.07 -20.66
C ASN A 65 -5.89 -15.13 -19.27
N VAL A 66 -6.34 -14.00 -18.73
CA VAL A 66 -7.07 -13.98 -17.44
C VAL A 66 -8.33 -14.83 -17.52
N PHE A 67 -9.12 -14.70 -18.59
CA PHE A 67 -10.37 -15.46 -18.69
C PHE A 67 -10.14 -16.97 -18.83
N LYS A 68 -9.10 -17.39 -19.56
CA LYS A 68 -8.65 -18.79 -19.62
C LYS A 68 -8.25 -19.32 -18.24
N ASN A 69 -7.54 -18.52 -17.43
CA ASN A 69 -7.17 -18.90 -16.08
C ASN A 69 -8.41 -19.09 -15.20
N ILE A 70 -9.32 -18.12 -15.14
CA ILE A 70 -10.46 -18.17 -14.20
C ILE A 70 -11.51 -19.25 -14.51
N ILE A 71 -11.53 -19.80 -15.72
CA ILE A 71 -12.43 -20.92 -16.10
C ILE A 71 -11.73 -22.29 -16.05
N SER A 72 -10.44 -22.33 -15.72
CA SER A 72 -9.67 -23.57 -15.67
C SER A 72 -10.00 -24.43 -14.45
N GLU A 73 -10.00 -25.75 -14.61
CA GLU A 73 -10.29 -26.69 -13.52
C GLU A 73 -9.25 -26.60 -12.38
N ASP A 74 -7.98 -26.31 -12.70
CA ASP A 74 -6.94 -26.10 -11.70
C ASP A 74 -7.26 -24.89 -10.81
N SER A 75 -7.69 -23.79 -11.41
CA SER A 75 -8.09 -22.60 -10.65
C SER A 75 -9.35 -22.82 -9.83
N GLU A 76 -10.32 -23.59 -10.35
CA GLU A 76 -11.50 -23.99 -9.59
C GLU A 76 -11.14 -24.84 -8.38
N LYS A 77 -10.21 -25.78 -8.54
CA LYS A 77 -9.71 -26.63 -7.45
C LYS A 77 -8.96 -25.81 -6.39
N LYS A 78 -8.09 -24.88 -6.80
CA LYS A 78 -7.31 -24.01 -5.91
C LYS A 78 -8.20 -23.07 -5.09
N THR A 79 -9.20 -22.46 -5.73
CA THR A 79 -10.04 -21.42 -5.10
C THR A 79 -11.35 -21.96 -4.53
N LYS A 80 -11.70 -23.21 -4.81
CA LYS A 80 -12.99 -23.84 -4.45
C LYS A 80 -14.20 -23.06 -4.98
N CYS A 81 -14.01 -22.31 -6.06
CA CYS A 81 -15.01 -21.48 -6.72
C CYS A 81 -14.99 -21.78 -8.23
N SER A 82 -16.15 -21.80 -8.89
CA SER A 82 -16.23 -21.94 -10.35
C SER A 82 -16.92 -20.75 -10.98
N CYS A 83 -16.11 -19.84 -11.53
CA CYS A 83 -16.58 -18.70 -12.31
C CYS A 83 -17.45 -19.17 -13.49
N LEU A 84 -17.01 -20.21 -14.21
CA LEU A 84 -17.75 -20.75 -15.34
C LEU A 84 -19.12 -21.29 -14.94
N LYS A 85 -19.22 -22.01 -13.80
CA LYS A 85 -20.50 -22.51 -13.30
C LYS A 85 -21.44 -21.38 -12.91
N ILE A 86 -20.91 -20.31 -12.30
CA ILE A 86 -21.70 -19.11 -11.98
C ILE A 86 -22.26 -18.50 -13.28
N LEU A 87 -21.43 -18.29 -14.29
CA LEU A 87 -21.85 -17.75 -15.60
C LEU A 87 -22.88 -18.65 -16.29
N TRP A 88 -22.68 -19.96 -16.27
CA TRP A 88 -23.59 -20.94 -16.90
C TRP A 88 -24.97 -20.93 -16.24
N LYS A 89 -25.03 -20.91 -14.90
CA LYS A 89 -26.29 -20.77 -14.16
C LYS A 89 -26.99 -19.43 -14.45
N LEU A 90 -26.24 -18.32 -14.49
CA LEU A 90 -26.78 -16.99 -14.84
C LEU A 90 -27.35 -16.97 -16.26
N ALA A 91 -26.70 -17.67 -17.21
CA ALA A 91 -27.11 -17.71 -18.61
C ALA A 91 -28.35 -18.58 -18.87
N THR A 92 -28.50 -19.67 -18.12
CA THR A 92 -29.57 -20.65 -18.33
C THR A 92 -30.81 -20.39 -17.47
N GLU A 93 -30.80 -19.33 -16.66
CA GLU A 93 -31.82 -19.02 -15.65
C GLU A 93 -32.04 -20.17 -14.63
N ASN A 94 -31.12 -21.14 -14.56
CA ASN A 94 -31.13 -22.27 -13.63
C ASN A 94 -30.49 -21.91 -12.28
N LEU A 95 -30.99 -20.85 -11.64
CA LEU A 95 -30.59 -20.45 -10.28
C LEU A 95 -31.78 -20.66 -9.34
N ASP A 96 -31.62 -21.50 -8.33
CA ASP A 96 -32.55 -21.53 -7.20
C ASP A 96 -32.55 -20.16 -6.51
N GLU A 97 -33.65 -19.73 -5.89
CA GLU A 97 -33.75 -18.42 -5.21
C GLU A 97 -32.59 -18.18 -4.20
N SER A 98 -32.06 -19.25 -3.59
CA SER A 98 -30.91 -19.22 -2.69
C SER A 98 -29.56 -18.98 -3.38
N ASP A 99 -29.38 -19.37 -4.65
CA ASP A 99 -28.14 -19.11 -5.40
C ASP A 99 -28.03 -17.62 -5.81
N TRP A 100 -29.15 -16.89 -5.88
CA TRP A 100 -29.19 -15.46 -6.22
C TRP A 100 -28.66 -14.56 -5.10
N GLU A 101 -28.69 -15.01 -3.85
CA GLU A 101 -28.33 -14.17 -2.70
C GLU A 101 -26.81 -13.95 -2.57
N GLU A 102 -25.98 -14.82 -3.18
CA GLU A 102 -24.52 -14.78 -2.99
C GLU A 102 -23.74 -14.02 -4.08
N ILE A 103 -24.33 -13.73 -5.25
CA ILE A 103 -23.63 -13.03 -6.34
C ILE A 103 -23.77 -11.51 -6.14
N SER A 104 -22.68 -10.76 -6.32
CA SER A 104 -22.68 -9.29 -6.19
C SER A 104 -22.69 -8.58 -7.56
N ASP A 105 -23.11 -7.31 -7.57
CA ASP A 105 -22.93 -6.45 -8.75
C ASP A 105 -21.44 -6.29 -9.12
N ALA A 106 -20.53 -6.39 -8.15
CA ALA A 106 -19.09 -6.30 -8.39
C ALA A 106 -18.58 -7.47 -9.24
N PHE A 107 -19.08 -8.68 -9.02
CA PHE A 107 -18.77 -9.84 -9.87
C PHE A 107 -19.22 -9.59 -11.32
N LEU A 108 -20.43 -9.08 -11.51
CA LEU A 108 -20.93 -8.81 -12.86
C LEU A 108 -20.13 -7.70 -13.54
N GLU A 109 -19.71 -6.67 -12.81
CA GLU A 109 -18.85 -5.60 -13.35
C GLU A 109 -17.48 -6.11 -13.81
N GLU A 110 -16.81 -6.97 -13.04
CA GLU A 110 -15.58 -7.63 -13.49
C GLU A 110 -15.80 -8.39 -14.80
N MET A 111 -16.88 -9.18 -14.84
CA MET A 111 -17.19 -10.00 -16.01
C MET A 111 -17.58 -9.18 -17.24
N ILE A 112 -18.32 -8.07 -17.07
CA ILE A 112 -18.65 -7.13 -18.15
C ILE A 112 -17.38 -6.55 -18.77
N HIS A 113 -16.43 -6.10 -17.94
CA HIS A 113 -15.19 -5.49 -18.43
C HIS A 113 -14.29 -6.52 -19.11
N LEU A 114 -14.23 -7.75 -18.58
CA LEU A 114 -13.48 -8.85 -19.17
C LEU A 114 -14.08 -9.28 -20.53
N PHE A 115 -15.41 -9.40 -20.62
CA PHE A 115 -16.13 -9.72 -21.85
C PHE A 115 -15.92 -8.68 -22.95
N LYS A 116 -16.01 -7.40 -22.60
CA LYS A 116 -15.67 -6.28 -23.50
C LYS A 116 -14.21 -6.33 -23.94
N GLY A 117 -13.30 -6.61 -23.02
CA GLY A 117 -11.87 -6.72 -23.27
C GLY A 117 -11.52 -7.83 -24.27
N ILE A 118 -12.14 -9.00 -24.17
CA ILE A 118 -11.93 -10.14 -25.08
C ILE A 118 -12.24 -9.81 -26.55
N ILE A 119 -13.21 -8.93 -26.81
CA ILE A 119 -13.62 -8.54 -28.18
C ILE A 119 -13.05 -7.18 -28.61
N GLY A 120 -12.13 -6.60 -27.84
CA GLY A 120 -11.48 -5.33 -28.17
C GLY A 120 -12.37 -4.09 -28.01
N LEU A 121 -13.41 -4.18 -27.17
CA LEU A 121 -14.34 -3.09 -26.87
C LEU A 121 -14.12 -2.54 -25.46
N SER A 122 -12.86 -2.50 -24.99
CA SER A 122 -12.53 -2.04 -23.64
C SER A 122 -12.93 -0.60 -23.35
N GLY A 123 -13.01 0.24 -24.38
CA GLY A 123 -13.31 1.67 -24.24
C GLY A 123 -12.15 2.50 -23.66
N ILE A 124 -10.95 1.91 -23.50
CA ILE A 124 -9.75 2.61 -23.02
C ILE A 124 -9.30 3.66 -24.03
N TYR A 125 -9.09 3.22 -25.29
CA TYR A 125 -8.55 4.07 -26.36
C TYR A 125 -9.63 4.63 -27.27
N SER A 126 -10.60 3.81 -27.67
CA SER A 126 -11.81 4.23 -28.39
C SER A 126 -12.96 3.30 -28.06
N ARG A 127 -14.20 3.76 -28.27
CA ARG A 127 -15.40 2.92 -28.04
C ARG A 127 -15.47 1.71 -28.97
N SER A 128 -14.78 1.75 -30.10
CA SER A 128 -14.79 0.69 -31.12
C SER A 128 -13.53 -0.18 -31.12
N GLY A 129 -12.53 0.13 -30.28
CA GLY A 129 -11.19 -0.50 -30.32
C GLY A 129 -10.34 -0.09 -31.52
N ILE A 130 -10.91 0.61 -32.51
CA ILE A 130 -10.24 1.20 -33.66
C ILE A 130 -9.90 2.65 -33.32
N CYS A 131 -8.63 3.01 -33.35
CA CYS A 131 -8.16 4.36 -33.07
C CYS A 131 -7.80 5.06 -34.38
N LYS A 132 -8.67 5.96 -34.86
CA LYS A 132 -8.40 6.76 -36.07
C LYS A 132 -8.02 8.19 -35.71
N ASN A 133 -8.73 8.80 -34.78
CA ASN A 133 -8.59 10.20 -34.40
C ASN A 133 -7.97 10.37 -33.00
N GLU A 134 -7.84 9.27 -32.27
CA GLU A 134 -7.35 9.22 -30.89
C GLU A 134 -5.83 9.08 -30.80
N VAL A 135 -5.18 8.72 -31.92
CA VAL A 135 -3.72 8.67 -32.03
C VAL A 135 -3.18 10.10 -32.01
N PRO A 136 -2.23 10.43 -31.12
CA PRO A 136 -1.66 11.77 -31.08
C PRO A 136 -1.02 12.17 -32.41
N ALA A 137 -1.30 13.38 -32.89
CA ALA A 137 -0.86 13.86 -34.20
C ALA A 137 0.65 13.69 -34.45
N PHE A 138 1.48 13.90 -33.43
CA PHE A 138 2.94 13.77 -33.53
C PHE A 138 3.42 12.39 -33.99
N VAL A 139 2.61 11.33 -33.86
CA VAL A 139 2.96 9.96 -34.27
C VAL A 139 3.09 9.86 -35.80
N ASN A 140 2.30 10.65 -36.54
CA ASN A 140 2.26 10.63 -38.00
C ASN A 140 3.07 11.78 -38.63
N MET A 141 3.82 12.53 -37.82
CA MET A 141 4.66 13.64 -38.26
C MET A 141 6.13 13.22 -38.19
N VAL A 142 7.01 13.94 -38.91
CA VAL A 142 8.47 13.74 -38.85
C VAL A 142 9.21 15.06 -38.61
N GLY A 143 10.47 14.99 -38.18
CA GLY A 143 11.34 16.15 -38.03
C GLY A 143 10.92 17.12 -36.91
N ARG A 144 11.19 18.42 -37.11
CA ARG A 144 10.98 19.47 -36.10
C ARG A 144 9.51 19.62 -35.73
N ASP A 145 8.60 19.56 -36.70
CA ASP A 145 7.17 19.73 -36.45
C ASP A 145 6.61 18.62 -35.56
N ALA A 146 7.06 17.37 -35.75
CA ALA A 146 6.73 16.26 -34.87
C ALA A 146 7.24 16.48 -33.44
N ALA A 147 8.46 16.99 -33.30
CA ALA A 147 9.04 17.30 -32.00
C ALA A 147 8.25 18.40 -31.26
N ILE A 148 7.82 19.45 -31.97
CA ILE A 148 6.97 20.52 -31.42
C ILE A 148 5.61 19.96 -30.99
N ALA A 149 4.92 19.22 -31.87
CA ALA A 149 3.63 18.61 -31.56
C ALA A 149 3.71 17.63 -30.37
N ARG A 150 4.78 16.86 -30.28
CA ARG A 150 5.05 15.97 -29.14
C ARG A 150 5.30 16.76 -27.86
N SER A 151 6.08 17.84 -27.91
CA SER A 151 6.32 18.72 -26.75
C SER A 151 5.01 19.27 -26.22
N SER A 152 4.17 19.85 -27.08
CA SER A 152 2.85 20.37 -26.67
C SER A 152 1.92 19.28 -26.12
N TYR A 153 2.01 18.04 -26.61
CA TYR A 153 1.29 16.93 -26.02
C TYR A 153 1.77 16.59 -24.60
N LEU A 154 3.08 16.63 -24.35
CA LEU A 154 3.65 16.41 -23.02
C LEU A 154 3.29 17.56 -22.07
N ASP A 155 3.23 18.80 -22.54
CA ASP A 155 2.76 19.94 -21.75
C ASP A 155 1.31 19.73 -21.30
N LYS A 156 0.44 19.21 -22.18
CA LYS A 156 -0.94 18.84 -21.80
C LYS A 156 -0.99 17.77 -20.70
N LYS A 157 -0.06 16.81 -20.68
CA LYS A 157 0.04 15.80 -19.61
C LYS A 157 0.48 16.41 -18.28
N THR A 158 1.40 17.37 -18.33
CA THR A 158 1.78 18.16 -17.14
C THR A 158 0.62 19.00 -16.64
N ASN A 159 -0.13 19.65 -17.54
CA ASN A 159 -1.32 20.42 -17.16
C ASN A 159 -2.39 19.56 -16.52
N GLN A 160 -2.62 18.33 -17.03
CA GLN A 160 -3.54 17.37 -16.40
C GLN A 160 -3.15 17.10 -14.94
N TYR A 161 -1.87 16.87 -14.66
CA TYR A 161 -1.39 16.71 -13.29
C TYR A 161 -1.70 17.93 -12.43
N LEU A 162 -1.31 19.13 -12.88
CA LEU A 162 -1.51 20.38 -12.16
C LEU A 162 -3.01 20.67 -11.90
N GLU A 163 -3.87 20.37 -12.86
CA GLU A 163 -5.33 20.47 -12.73
C GLU A 163 -5.86 19.53 -11.66
N PHE A 164 -5.39 18.29 -11.57
CA PHE A 164 -5.77 17.36 -10.51
C PHE A 164 -5.29 17.84 -9.14
N ILE A 165 -4.04 18.30 -9.03
CA ILE A 165 -3.51 18.88 -7.78
C ILE A 165 -4.40 20.03 -7.32
N LYS A 166 -4.78 20.93 -8.24
CA LYS A 166 -5.66 22.07 -7.96
C LYS A 166 -7.10 21.65 -7.62
N LYS A 167 -7.70 20.76 -8.41
CA LYS A 167 -9.08 20.23 -8.21
C LYS A 167 -9.22 19.60 -6.83
N ASN A 168 -8.24 18.76 -6.46
CA ASN A 168 -8.25 18.01 -5.21
C ASN A 168 -7.67 18.81 -4.04
N GLN A 169 -7.11 19.99 -4.31
CA GLN A 169 -6.49 20.89 -3.34
C GLN A 169 -5.46 20.16 -2.46
N TYR A 170 -4.63 19.29 -3.06
CA TYR A 170 -3.62 18.59 -2.28
C TYR A 170 -2.69 19.57 -1.60
N LYS A 171 -2.40 19.30 -0.32
CA LYS A 171 -1.70 20.23 0.55
C LYS A 171 -0.55 19.54 1.24
N THR A 172 0.58 20.23 1.28
CA THR A 172 1.78 19.81 2.00
C THR A 172 1.79 20.45 3.38
N GLY A 173 2.40 19.79 4.36
CA GLY A 173 2.57 20.36 5.69
C GLY A 173 3.53 21.56 5.72
N LEU A 174 4.24 21.82 4.61
CA LEU A 174 5.08 23.00 4.38
C LEU A 174 4.31 24.22 3.84
N ALA A 175 3.00 24.13 3.63
CA ALA A 175 2.21 25.27 3.18
C ALA A 175 2.16 26.34 4.29
N PRO A 176 2.32 27.66 3.98
CA PRO A 176 2.43 28.71 4.99
C PRO A 176 1.28 28.75 6.01
N ASP A 177 0.03 28.55 5.55
CA ASP A 177 -1.13 28.53 6.43
C ASP A 177 -1.21 27.27 7.31
N VAL A 178 -0.66 26.14 6.84
CA VAL A 178 -0.58 24.89 7.60
C VAL A 178 0.47 25.03 8.70
N ILE A 179 1.63 25.61 8.37
CA ILE A 179 2.69 25.92 9.33
C ILE A 179 2.14 26.81 10.45
N GLU A 180 1.47 27.90 10.09
CA GLU A 180 0.93 28.84 11.08
C GLU A 180 -0.11 28.17 11.99
N ARG A 181 -1.02 27.37 11.42
CA ARG A 181 -1.98 26.60 12.22
C ARG A 181 -1.30 25.61 13.16
N ARG A 182 -0.24 24.92 12.72
CA ARG A 182 0.52 23.98 13.55
C ARG A 182 1.26 24.67 14.70
N ARG A 183 1.75 25.90 14.49
CA ARG A 183 2.31 26.72 15.57
C ARG A 183 1.27 27.04 16.64
N GLN A 184 0.03 27.35 16.23
CA GLN A 184 -1.07 27.58 17.16
C GLN A 184 -1.46 26.29 17.92
N ASN A 185 -1.52 25.16 17.23
CA ASN A 185 -1.77 23.86 17.86
C ASN A 185 -0.68 23.51 18.87
N LYS A 186 0.60 23.69 18.52
CA LYS A 186 1.74 23.52 19.42
C LYS A 186 1.57 24.36 20.70
N LYS A 187 1.25 25.65 20.57
CA LYS A 187 1.03 26.54 21.71
C LYS A 187 -0.10 26.02 22.61
N ALA A 188 -1.24 25.64 22.03
CA ALA A 188 -2.36 25.08 22.78
C ALA A 188 -2.00 23.78 23.51
N ILE A 189 -1.20 22.91 22.89
CA ILE A 189 -0.72 21.66 23.49
C ILE A 189 0.22 21.95 24.67
N LEU A 190 1.16 22.90 24.51
CA LEU A 190 2.06 23.31 25.58
C LEU A 190 1.29 23.89 26.77
N GLU A 191 0.34 24.79 26.52
CA GLU A 191 -0.52 25.35 27.56
C GLU A 191 -1.33 24.27 28.29
N MET A 192 -1.92 23.33 27.53
CA MET A 192 -2.71 22.22 28.07
C MET A 192 -1.88 21.27 28.95
N LEU A 193 -0.66 20.96 28.53
CA LEU A 193 0.22 20.01 29.21
C LEU A 193 1.15 20.66 30.24
N GLY A 194 1.09 21.99 30.40
CA GLY A 194 2.01 22.76 31.25
C GLY A 194 3.46 22.66 30.80
N GLY A 195 3.71 22.54 29.50
CA GLY A 195 5.04 22.42 28.90
C GLY A 195 5.61 23.76 28.43
N THR A 196 6.93 23.79 28.26
CA THR A 196 7.69 24.92 27.72
C THR A 196 8.15 24.67 26.28
N GLU A 197 8.71 25.69 25.62
CA GLU A 197 9.37 25.52 24.32
C GLU A 197 10.57 24.56 24.39
N GLU A 198 11.29 24.55 25.52
CA GLU A 198 12.39 23.61 25.76
C GLU A 198 11.88 22.17 25.88
N ASP A 199 10.75 21.96 26.57
CA ASP A 199 10.08 20.67 26.62
C ASP A 199 9.67 20.19 25.22
N TRP A 200 9.18 21.08 24.36
CA TRP A 200 8.82 20.73 22.98
C TRP A 200 10.01 20.22 22.17
N LEU A 201 11.20 20.77 22.39
CA LEU A 201 12.42 20.33 21.72
C LEU A 201 13.00 19.05 22.33
N ASN A 202 12.54 18.63 23.50
CA ASN A 202 12.95 17.42 24.17
C ASN A 202 12.08 16.22 23.77
N TYR A 203 12.63 15.29 22.98
CA TYR A 203 11.91 14.09 22.56
C TYR A 203 11.40 13.25 23.75
N ARG A 204 12.10 13.25 24.89
CA ARG A 204 11.68 12.49 26.09
C ARG A 204 10.40 13.05 26.70
N TRP A 205 10.17 14.35 26.59
CA TRP A 205 8.93 14.97 27.01
C TRP A 205 7.75 14.47 26.17
N HIS A 206 7.90 14.42 24.84
CA HIS A 206 6.89 13.86 23.95
C HIS A 206 6.55 12.40 24.26
N LEU A 207 7.55 11.58 24.62
CA LEU A 207 7.34 10.19 25.05
C LEU A 207 6.58 10.10 26.37
N LYS A 208 6.88 10.97 27.33
CA LYS A 208 6.19 11.04 28.62
C LYS A 208 4.75 11.52 28.47
N MET A 209 4.51 12.42 27.52
CA MET A 209 3.22 13.08 27.30
C MET A 209 2.38 12.45 26.19
N VAL A 210 2.63 11.18 25.81
CA VAL A 210 1.80 10.48 24.83
C VAL A 210 0.34 10.50 25.27
N LEU A 211 -0.50 11.08 24.42
CA LEU A 211 -1.93 11.25 24.67
C LEU A 211 -2.67 9.96 24.35
N ARG A 212 -3.51 9.53 25.29
CA ARG A 212 -4.29 8.29 25.19
C ARG A 212 -5.77 8.46 25.49
N LYS A 213 -6.15 9.57 26.13
CA LYS A 213 -7.49 9.84 26.62
C LYS A 213 -8.27 10.75 25.68
N VAL A 214 -9.56 10.50 25.54
CA VAL A 214 -10.46 11.33 24.72
C VAL A 214 -10.42 12.77 25.21
N GLU A 215 -10.53 12.99 26.53
CA GLU A 215 -10.63 14.34 27.13
C GLU A 215 -9.41 15.20 26.83
N ASP A 216 -8.23 14.61 26.66
CA ASP A 216 -7.01 15.34 26.35
C ASP A 216 -6.85 15.61 24.85
N ILE A 217 -7.24 14.64 24.00
CA ILE A 217 -7.20 14.80 22.55
C ILE A 217 -8.23 15.86 22.08
N GLU A 218 -9.42 15.85 22.69
CA GLU A 218 -10.52 16.75 22.31
C GLU A 218 -10.29 18.23 22.61
N LYS A 219 -9.36 18.54 23.52
CA LYS A 219 -8.94 19.92 23.79
C LYS A 219 -8.22 20.54 22.58
N ILE A 220 -7.63 19.71 21.72
CA ILE A 220 -6.83 20.15 20.57
C ILE A 220 -7.61 20.00 19.26
N ILE A 221 -8.29 18.86 19.06
CA ILE A 221 -9.06 18.58 17.85
C ILE A 221 -10.49 18.16 18.17
N GLU A 222 -11.45 18.51 17.32
CA GLU A 222 -12.83 18.04 17.43
C GLU A 222 -12.89 16.56 17.07
N LEU A 223 -13.32 15.70 18.00
CA LEU A 223 -13.61 14.29 17.71
C LEU A 223 -15.10 14.08 17.46
N SER A 224 -15.42 13.31 16.42
CA SER A 224 -16.77 12.81 16.21
C SER A 224 -17.16 11.80 17.29
N SER A 225 -18.45 11.65 17.57
CA SER A 225 -18.95 10.62 18.51
C SER A 225 -18.44 9.22 18.17
N TYR A 226 -18.29 8.92 16.89
CA TYR A 226 -17.68 7.68 16.40
C TYR A 226 -16.20 7.53 16.82
N GLU A 227 -15.38 8.56 16.63
CA GLU A 227 -13.97 8.53 17.03
C GLU A 227 -13.81 8.42 18.54
N LYS A 228 -14.61 9.16 19.33
CA LYS A 228 -14.58 9.08 20.80
C LYS A 228 -14.87 7.65 21.28
N SER A 229 -15.96 7.07 20.79
CA SER A 229 -16.37 5.70 21.15
C SER A 229 -15.31 4.66 20.78
N CYS A 230 -14.63 4.82 19.63
CA CYS A 230 -13.55 3.91 19.25
C CYS A 230 -12.32 4.06 20.15
N ILE A 231 -11.96 5.29 20.55
CA ILE A 231 -10.84 5.53 21.47
C ILE A 231 -11.17 4.96 22.86
N GLU A 232 -12.36 5.24 23.40
CA GLU A 232 -12.84 4.67 24.67
C GLU A 232 -12.80 3.14 24.65
N THR A 233 -13.34 2.53 23.60
CA THR A 233 -13.30 1.06 23.41
C THR A 233 -11.88 0.52 23.41
N ALA A 234 -10.94 1.21 22.74
CA ALA A 234 -9.53 0.82 22.72
C ALA A 234 -8.92 0.88 24.14
N ILE A 235 -9.20 1.94 24.90
CA ILE A 235 -8.70 2.13 26.27
C ILE A 235 -9.27 1.07 27.21
N ASP A 236 -10.60 0.90 27.23
CA ASP A 236 -11.32 -0.01 28.12
C ASP A 236 -10.86 -1.45 27.94
N ASN A 237 -10.51 -1.80 26.69
CA ASN A 237 -10.00 -3.11 26.35
C ASN A 237 -8.47 -3.15 26.20
N LYS A 238 -7.71 -2.16 26.67
CA LYS A 238 -6.23 -2.18 26.63
C LYS A 238 -5.63 -2.49 25.24
N VAL A 239 -6.29 -2.08 24.17
CA VAL A 239 -5.76 -2.15 22.80
C VAL A 239 -4.69 -1.05 22.66
N PRO A 240 -3.49 -1.35 22.11
CA PRO A 240 -2.44 -0.35 21.99
C PRO A 240 -2.91 0.89 21.21
N PHE A 241 -2.92 2.04 21.89
CA PHE A 241 -3.27 3.34 21.32
C PHE A 241 -2.46 4.45 21.98
N GLY A 242 -2.00 5.41 21.17
CA GLY A 242 -1.28 6.58 21.64
C GLY A 242 -0.97 7.54 20.50
N ILE A 243 -0.95 8.84 20.80
CA ILE A 243 -0.60 9.92 19.87
C ILE A 243 0.43 10.82 20.56
N THR A 244 1.57 11.09 19.92
CA THR A 244 2.54 12.04 20.49
C THR A 244 1.97 13.47 20.45
N PRO A 245 2.37 14.34 21.39
CA PRO A 245 2.00 15.77 21.33
C PRO A 245 2.38 16.40 19.98
N TYR A 246 3.58 16.09 19.47
CA TYR A 246 4.01 16.53 18.14
C TYR A 246 3.04 16.10 17.03
N TYR A 247 2.68 14.82 16.92
CA TYR A 247 1.84 14.38 15.81
C TYR A 247 0.39 14.87 15.95
N LEU A 248 -0.12 15.01 17.18
CA LEU A 248 -1.42 15.65 17.42
C LEU A 248 -1.42 17.10 16.91
N SER A 249 -0.30 17.83 17.06
CA SER A 249 -0.19 19.20 16.54
C SER A 249 -0.34 19.30 15.02
N LEU A 250 -0.10 18.20 14.30
CA LEU A 250 -0.19 18.16 12.84
C LEU A 250 -1.63 18.09 12.30
N MET A 251 -2.58 17.74 13.18
CA MET A 251 -3.99 17.57 12.84
C MET A 251 -4.74 18.90 12.84
N ASP A 252 -5.80 18.98 12.06
CA ASP A 252 -6.64 20.16 11.98
C ASP A 252 -7.68 20.13 13.10
N LYS A 253 -7.84 21.28 13.80
CA LYS A 253 -8.77 21.39 14.92
C LYS A 253 -10.19 21.01 14.53
N LYS A 254 -10.65 21.49 13.36
CA LYS A 254 -11.95 21.12 12.79
C LYS A 254 -11.73 20.30 11.53
N LYS A 255 -12.63 19.34 11.29
CA LYS A 255 -12.68 18.67 10.00
C LYS A 255 -13.16 19.67 8.95
N ASP A 256 -12.23 20.19 8.15
CA ASP A 256 -12.59 20.96 6.98
C ASP A 256 -13.27 20.05 5.94
N LYS A 257 -14.08 20.62 5.05
CA LYS A 257 -14.74 19.95 3.92
C LYS A 257 -13.74 19.18 3.06
N LEU A 258 -12.50 19.68 2.95
CA LEU A 258 -11.41 19.04 2.20
C LEU A 258 -10.66 17.97 3.02
N ASN A 259 -10.76 18.03 4.35
CA ASN A 259 -10.25 17.03 5.28
C ASN A 259 -8.78 16.64 4.99
N HIS A 260 -7.88 17.63 4.89
CA HIS A 260 -6.47 17.42 4.53
C HIS A 260 -5.72 16.51 5.52
N ASP A 261 -6.12 16.51 6.79
CA ASP A 261 -5.55 15.66 7.83
C ASP A 261 -6.21 14.27 7.94
N ARG A 262 -7.13 13.92 7.02
CA ARG A 262 -7.84 12.62 7.01
C ARG A 262 -6.90 11.44 7.18
N CYS A 263 -5.81 11.41 6.41
CA CYS A 263 -4.80 10.36 6.52
C CYS A 263 -4.21 10.31 7.93
N LEU A 264 -3.83 11.46 8.48
CA LEU A 264 -3.17 11.55 9.78
C LEU A 264 -4.06 10.98 10.88
N ARG A 265 -5.33 11.40 10.90
CA ARG A 265 -6.34 10.96 11.88
C ARG A 265 -6.62 9.47 11.76
N THR A 266 -6.98 8.99 10.58
CA THR A 266 -7.34 7.57 10.35
C THR A 266 -6.14 6.64 10.57
N HIS A 267 -4.91 7.13 10.42
CA HIS A 267 -3.72 6.33 10.70
C HIS A 267 -3.46 6.06 12.18
N VAL A 268 -4.05 6.83 13.10
CA VAL A 268 -3.77 6.69 14.55
C VAL A 268 -5.00 6.52 15.41
N ILE A 269 -6.15 7.06 15.00
CA ILE A 269 -7.43 6.89 15.70
C ILE A 269 -8.01 5.53 15.28
N PRO A 270 -8.20 4.57 16.21
CA PRO A 270 -8.77 3.26 15.90
C PRO A 270 -10.16 3.39 15.27
N ASN A 271 -10.52 2.44 14.43
CA ASN A 271 -11.87 2.33 13.88
C ASN A 271 -12.54 1.04 14.39
N LYS A 272 -13.85 0.95 14.18
CA LYS A 272 -14.64 -0.19 14.65
C LYS A 272 -14.17 -1.51 14.04
N THR A 273 -13.88 -1.57 12.74
CA THR A 273 -13.42 -2.79 12.07
C THR A 273 -12.14 -3.33 12.69
N TYR A 274 -11.18 -2.45 12.97
CA TYR A 274 -9.95 -2.79 13.67
C TYR A 274 -10.24 -3.34 15.06
N LEU A 275 -11.01 -2.61 15.87
CA LEU A 275 -11.33 -3.00 17.24
C LEU A 275 -12.09 -4.32 17.29
N ASP A 276 -13.18 -4.48 16.53
CA ASP A 276 -13.99 -5.70 16.51
C ASP A 276 -13.14 -6.93 16.18
N LYS A 277 -12.19 -6.81 15.24
CA LYS A 277 -11.32 -7.92 14.82
C LYS A 277 -10.20 -8.20 15.84
N ILE A 278 -9.61 -7.16 16.44
CA ILE A 278 -8.64 -7.33 17.53
C ILE A 278 -9.31 -8.00 18.73
N LEU A 279 -10.45 -7.48 19.18
CA LEU A 279 -11.17 -7.98 20.36
C LEU A 279 -11.70 -9.39 20.18
N LYS A 280 -12.12 -9.76 18.95
CA LYS A 280 -12.56 -11.12 18.63
C LYS A 280 -11.46 -12.18 18.87
N ASN A 281 -10.20 -11.86 18.61
CA ASN A 281 -9.09 -12.80 18.82
C ASN A 281 -8.56 -12.77 20.26
N GLY A 282 -8.87 -11.71 21.02
CA GLY A 282 -8.35 -11.49 22.37
C GLY A 282 -6.94 -10.90 22.36
N ILE A 283 -6.69 -9.94 23.25
CA ILE A 283 -5.39 -9.24 23.35
C ILE A 283 -4.27 -10.17 23.83
N GLU A 284 -4.62 -11.27 24.48
CA GLU A 284 -3.68 -12.29 24.95
C GLU A 284 -3.23 -13.25 23.84
N HIS A 285 -3.95 -13.29 22.70
CA HIS A 285 -3.66 -14.17 21.56
C HIS A 285 -3.34 -13.41 20.27
N MET A 286 -2.69 -12.26 20.42
CA MET A 286 -2.35 -11.39 19.29
C MET A 286 -1.42 -12.09 18.30
N GLU A 287 -0.62 -13.08 18.70
CA GLU A 287 0.22 -13.89 17.81
C GLU A 287 -0.56 -14.55 16.66
N LEU A 288 -1.87 -14.80 16.83
CA LEU A 288 -2.74 -15.31 15.77
C LEU A 288 -2.93 -14.31 14.61
N LEU A 289 -2.56 -13.04 14.82
CA LEU A 289 -2.60 -11.97 13.84
C LEU A 289 -1.26 -11.75 13.12
N ASP A 290 -0.26 -12.63 13.31
CA ASP A 290 1.00 -12.64 12.56
C ASP A 290 0.78 -13.10 11.11
N TYR A 291 0.12 -12.26 10.31
CA TYR A 291 -0.17 -12.49 8.90
C TYR A 291 1.08 -12.78 8.06
N MET A 292 2.24 -12.26 8.46
CA MET A 292 3.48 -12.46 7.71
C MET A 292 4.25 -13.70 8.14
N HIS A 293 3.80 -14.40 9.18
CA HIS A 293 4.50 -15.52 9.81
C HIS A 293 5.97 -15.15 10.09
N GLU A 294 6.18 -13.98 10.69
CA GLU A 294 7.53 -13.56 11.10
C GLU A 294 8.10 -14.51 12.16
N SER A 295 7.24 -15.15 12.95
CA SER A 295 7.60 -16.20 13.91
C SER A 295 8.23 -17.44 13.23
N ASP A 296 7.67 -17.88 12.10
CA ASP A 296 8.18 -19.05 11.35
C ASP A 296 9.48 -18.76 10.58
N THR A 297 9.83 -17.48 10.47
CA THR A 297 11.05 -17.01 9.80
C THR A 297 12.07 -16.43 10.79
N SER A 298 11.97 -16.84 12.06
CA SER A 298 12.78 -16.38 13.18
C SER A 298 13.79 -17.44 13.64
N PRO A 299 15.05 -17.41 13.15
CA PRO A 299 16.06 -18.41 13.52
C PRO A 299 16.63 -18.26 14.94
N GLU A 300 16.41 -17.12 15.58
CA GLU A 300 16.72 -16.79 16.97
C GLU A 300 15.77 -15.66 17.40
N ASN A 301 15.51 -15.50 18.70
CA ASN A 301 14.70 -14.41 19.21
C ASN A 301 15.13 -13.07 18.61
N LEU A 302 14.15 -12.20 18.32
CA LEU A 302 14.31 -10.86 17.73
C LEU A 302 14.76 -10.84 16.27
N ILE A 303 15.08 -11.98 15.66
CA ILE A 303 15.56 -12.05 14.28
C ILE A 303 14.44 -12.44 13.34
N THR A 304 14.39 -11.80 12.16
CA THR A 304 13.58 -12.32 11.05
C THR A 304 14.46 -12.42 9.81
N ARG A 305 14.57 -13.60 9.20
CA ARG A 305 15.36 -13.83 8.00
C ARG A 305 14.51 -14.44 6.89
N ARG A 306 14.31 -13.64 5.83
CA ARG A 306 13.61 -14.06 4.59
C ARG A 306 14.46 -13.94 3.33
N TYR A 307 15.64 -13.33 3.43
CA TYR A 307 16.52 -13.10 2.29
C TYR A 307 17.92 -13.67 2.56
N PRO A 308 18.66 -14.07 1.51
CA PRO A 308 19.97 -14.68 1.68
C PRO A 308 20.97 -13.81 2.46
N MET A 309 21.04 -12.51 2.15
CA MET A 309 22.07 -11.59 2.67
C MET A 309 21.54 -10.52 3.62
N ILE A 310 20.25 -10.55 3.96
CA ILE A 310 19.59 -9.54 4.80
C ILE A 310 18.83 -10.24 5.93
N ALA A 311 19.00 -9.78 7.15
CA ALA A 311 18.15 -10.15 8.28
C ALA A 311 17.71 -8.91 9.06
N ILE A 312 16.57 -9.03 9.72
CA ILE A 312 16.01 -8.02 10.61
C ILE A 312 16.43 -8.33 12.04
N VAL A 313 16.66 -7.29 12.84
CA VAL A 313 16.72 -7.37 14.30
C VAL A 313 15.67 -6.43 14.90
N LYS A 314 14.92 -6.92 15.88
CA LYS A 314 13.84 -6.20 16.57
C LYS A 314 14.24 -5.91 18.02
N PRO A 315 15.05 -4.88 18.30
CA PRO A 315 15.48 -4.59 19.68
C PRO A 315 14.39 -3.92 20.54
N TYR A 316 13.26 -3.55 19.94
CA TYR A 316 12.19 -2.83 20.61
C TYR A 316 10.81 -3.16 20.07
N SER A 317 9.80 -3.23 20.95
CA SER A 317 8.43 -3.64 20.63
C SER A 317 7.36 -2.60 20.99
N TRP A 318 7.74 -1.33 21.16
CA TRP A 318 6.79 -0.23 21.36
C TRP A 318 6.98 0.89 20.33
N CYS A 319 5.88 1.60 20.04
CA CYS A 319 5.89 2.87 19.30
C CYS A 319 5.10 3.91 20.11
N PRO A 320 5.58 5.16 20.25
CA PRO A 320 4.84 6.22 20.94
C PRO A 320 3.57 6.65 20.21
N GLN A 321 3.47 6.26 18.94
CA GLN A 321 2.29 6.42 18.11
C GLN A 321 2.01 5.11 17.39
N ILE A 322 0.82 4.56 17.61
CA ILE A 322 0.42 3.28 17.04
C ILE A 322 -0.29 3.54 15.71
N CYS A 323 0.24 2.96 14.64
CA CYS A 323 -0.39 3.03 13.32
C CYS A 323 -1.51 1.99 13.27
N VAL A 324 -2.75 2.38 12.99
CA VAL A 324 -3.89 1.43 12.86
C VAL A 324 -3.62 0.39 11.77
N TYR A 325 -2.96 0.80 10.68
CA TYR A 325 -2.56 -0.09 9.57
C TYR A 325 -1.25 -0.86 9.82
N CYS A 326 -0.74 -0.92 11.06
CA CYS A 326 0.55 -1.52 11.37
C CYS A 326 0.57 -3.03 11.04
N GLN A 327 1.59 -3.45 10.29
CA GLN A 327 1.84 -4.87 10.02
C GLN A 327 2.05 -5.66 11.32
N ARG A 328 2.75 -5.06 12.30
CA ARG A 328 3.17 -5.69 13.56
C ARG A 328 2.35 -5.26 14.78
N ASN A 329 1.13 -4.73 14.60
CA ASN A 329 0.24 -4.41 15.72
C ASN A 329 0.13 -5.55 16.76
N TRP A 330 0.28 -6.80 16.30
CA TRP A 330 0.23 -8.02 17.09
C TRP A 330 1.41 -8.24 18.04
N GLU A 331 2.57 -7.65 17.73
CA GLU A 331 3.79 -7.77 18.54
C GLU A 331 4.00 -6.53 19.42
N LEU A 332 3.21 -5.47 19.24
CA LEU A 332 3.40 -4.21 19.95
C LEU A 332 2.92 -4.29 21.41
N LYS A 333 3.74 -3.77 22.32
CA LYS A 333 3.36 -3.53 23.72
C LYS A 333 2.55 -2.24 23.85
N ASN A 334 1.81 -2.12 24.96
CA ASN A 334 0.91 -1.00 25.20
C ASN A 334 1.64 0.30 25.58
N ASP A 335 2.81 0.21 26.20
CA ASP A 335 3.53 1.33 26.77
C ASP A 335 5.04 1.20 26.61
N ASN A 336 5.75 2.24 27.04
CA ASN A 336 7.21 2.30 27.10
C ASN A 336 7.76 1.54 28.32
N SER A 337 7.10 0.45 28.74
CA SER A 337 7.51 -0.36 29.88
C SER A 337 8.84 -1.06 29.63
N ILE A 338 9.46 -1.55 30.70
CA ILE A 338 10.69 -2.36 30.58
C ILE A 338 10.47 -3.58 29.69
N ASP A 339 9.24 -4.09 29.62
CA ASP A 339 8.83 -5.23 28.79
C ASP A 339 8.78 -4.91 27.29
N ALA A 340 8.76 -3.62 26.92
CA ALA A 340 8.86 -3.19 25.52
C ALA A 340 10.30 -3.33 24.99
N ALA A 341 11.29 -3.17 25.86
CA ALA A 341 12.69 -3.47 25.56
C ALA A 341 12.93 -4.97 25.75
N PHE A 342 13.53 -5.61 24.75
CA PHE A 342 13.92 -7.00 24.91
C PHE A 342 15.13 -7.13 25.82
N SER A 343 15.25 -8.29 26.48
CA SER A 343 16.33 -8.52 27.44
C SER A 343 17.70 -8.35 26.78
N SER A 344 18.68 -7.82 27.52
CA SER A 344 20.06 -7.71 27.04
C SER A 344 20.63 -9.07 26.64
N LYS A 345 20.16 -10.15 27.28
CA LYS A 345 20.50 -11.53 26.95
C LYS A 345 19.97 -11.93 25.57
N ASP A 346 18.71 -11.66 25.25
CA ASP A 346 18.13 -11.99 23.94
C ASP A 346 18.76 -11.15 22.82
N LEU A 347 18.99 -9.86 23.07
CA LEU A 347 19.69 -9.00 22.11
C LEU A 347 21.13 -9.47 21.88
N GLY A 348 21.84 -9.90 22.95
CA GLY A 348 23.17 -10.48 22.85
C GLY A 348 23.19 -11.74 21.97
N LYS A 349 22.26 -12.68 22.21
CA LYS A 349 22.10 -13.88 21.36
C LYS A 349 21.80 -13.53 19.91
N ALA A 350 20.94 -12.55 19.67
CA ALA A 350 20.63 -12.10 18.31
C ALA A 350 21.89 -11.57 17.61
N ILE A 351 22.67 -10.70 18.28
CA ILE A 351 23.95 -10.19 17.76
C ILE A 351 24.94 -11.34 17.50
N ASP A 352 25.03 -12.31 18.42
CA ASP A 352 25.89 -13.49 18.26
C ASP A 352 25.49 -14.32 17.05
N TRP A 353 24.20 -14.50 16.78
CA TRP A 353 23.72 -15.14 15.57
C TRP A 353 24.20 -14.41 14.31
N PHE A 354 24.14 -13.08 14.27
CA PHE A 354 24.68 -12.30 13.14
C PHE A 354 26.20 -12.45 13.02
N ARG A 355 26.93 -12.48 14.16
CA ARG A 355 28.39 -12.67 14.19
C ARG A 355 28.78 -14.04 13.64
N ASN A 356 28.01 -15.08 13.96
CA ASN A 356 28.24 -16.44 13.51
C ASN A 356 27.73 -16.72 12.08
N ASN A 357 26.98 -15.79 11.47
CA ASN A 357 26.38 -15.95 10.14
C ASN A 357 27.01 -15.04 9.08
N SER A 358 28.20 -15.40 8.60
CA SER A 358 28.99 -14.62 7.64
C SER A 358 28.33 -14.35 6.27
N ARG A 359 27.21 -15.02 5.99
CA ARG A 359 26.43 -14.87 4.74
C ARG A 359 25.54 -13.62 4.76
N VAL A 360 25.12 -13.17 5.94
CA VAL A 360 24.36 -11.93 6.09
C VAL A 360 25.30 -10.75 5.90
N LYS A 361 24.96 -9.79 5.04
CA LYS A 361 25.79 -8.59 4.80
C LYS A 361 25.10 -7.30 5.21
N GLU A 362 23.81 -7.38 5.51
CA GLU A 362 22.98 -6.25 5.85
C GLU A 362 22.05 -6.60 7.00
N VAL A 363 21.95 -5.67 7.95
CA VAL A 363 20.99 -5.74 9.05
C VAL A 363 19.99 -4.60 8.93
N LEU A 364 18.70 -4.91 9.12
CA LEU A 364 17.64 -3.92 9.31
C LEU A 364 17.21 -3.90 10.78
N ILE A 365 17.53 -2.81 11.47
CA ILE A 365 17.09 -2.54 12.84
C ILE A 365 15.69 -1.94 12.77
N THR A 366 14.69 -2.66 13.29
CA THR A 366 13.26 -2.27 13.27
C THR A 366 12.52 -2.92 14.47
N GLY A 367 11.25 -3.32 14.33
CA GLY A 367 10.42 -3.85 15.41
C GLY A 367 9.16 -2.99 15.54
N GLY A 368 8.97 -2.41 16.73
CA GLY A 368 8.22 -1.17 16.89
C GLY A 368 8.97 -0.01 16.22
N ASP A 369 9.35 1.00 16.99
CA ASP A 369 10.30 2.02 16.50
C ASP A 369 11.60 1.96 17.31
N PRO A 370 12.73 1.54 16.72
CA PRO A 370 13.97 1.36 17.45
C PRO A 370 14.55 2.69 17.94
N LEU A 371 14.26 3.82 17.28
CA LEU A 371 14.80 5.12 17.70
C LEU A 371 14.13 5.68 18.96
N ILE A 372 13.22 4.93 19.58
CA ILE A 372 12.69 5.26 20.90
C ILE A 372 13.68 4.89 22.01
N LEU A 373 14.57 3.93 21.75
CA LEU A 373 15.69 3.62 22.62
C LEU A 373 16.56 4.86 22.85
N ASN A 374 17.15 4.94 24.04
CA ASN A 374 18.04 6.04 24.39
C ASN A 374 19.36 5.99 23.58
N ASN A 375 20.14 7.06 23.62
CA ASN A 375 21.36 7.20 22.83
C ASN A 375 22.41 6.11 23.16
N GLU A 376 22.57 5.75 24.44
CA GLU A 376 23.48 4.68 24.87
C GLU A 376 23.10 3.31 24.27
N GLN A 377 21.80 2.97 24.27
CA GLN A 377 21.29 1.73 23.72
C GLN A 377 21.44 1.67 22.19
N ILE A 378 21.16 2.78 21.50
CA ILE A 378 21.38 2.89 20.05
C ILE A 378 22.86 2.74 19.72
N GLU A 379 23.73 3.43 20.46
CA GLU A 379 25.18 3.31 20.28
C GLU A 379 25.66 1.88 20.53
N TYR A 380 25.18 1.21 21.59
CA TYR A 380 25.51 -0.20 21.86
C TYR A 380 25.18 -1.10 20.67
N ILE A 381 23.97 -0.97 20.10
CA ILE A 381 23.52 -1.75 18.95
C ILE A 381 24.38 -1.44 17.71
N LEU A 382 24.57 -0.16 17.39
CA LEU A 382 25.34 0.25 16.22
C LEU A 382 26.80 -0.15 16.33
N LYS A 383 27.40 -0.05 17.52
CA LYS A 383 28.75 -0.53 17.81
C LYS A 383 28.86 -2.02 17.58
N ALA A 384 27.97 -2.82 18.16
CA ALA A 384 28.00 -4.27 18.03
C ALA A 384 27.92 -4.73 16.57
N PHE A 385 26.97 -4.20 15.79
CA PHE A 385 26.90 -4.50 14.35
C PHE A 385 28.07 -3.92 13.56
N SER A 386 28.68 -2.84 14.05
CA SER A 386 29.86 -2.24 13.45
C SER A 386 31.17 -2.98 13.72
N GLU A 387 31.21 -3.89 14.68
CA GLU A 387 32.36 -4.76 14.93
C GLU A 387 32.31 -6.02 14.06
N ILE A 388 31.14 -6.35 13.48
CA ILE A 388 30.97 -7.49 12.60
C ILE A 388 31.47 -7.14 11.19
N GLU A 389 32.61 -7.71 10.79
CA GLU A 389 33.32 -7.34 9.55
C GLU A 389 32.48 -7.55 8.28
N HIS A 390 31.70 -8.63 8.22
CA HIS A 390 30.86 -8.95 7.06
C HIS A 390 29.61 -8.10 6.93
N ILE A 391 29.21 -7.35 7.96
CA ILE A 391 28.07 -6.42 7.89
C ILE A 391 28.54 -5.12 7.24
N LYS A 392 28.08 -4.89 6.00
CA LYS A 392 28.43 -3.74 5.18
C LYS A 392 27.35 -2.66 5.13
N ARG A 393 26.13 -2.99 5.55
CA ARG A 393 24.99 -2.06 5.53
C ARG A 393 24.15 -2.22 6.79
N ILE A 394 23.84 -1.09 7.42
CA ILE A 394 22.89 -1.01 8.54
C ILE A 394 21.73 -0.13 8.09
N ARG A 395 20.52 -0.67 8.09
CA ARG A 395 19.31 0.12 7.88
C ARG A 395 18.58 0.29 9.20
N ILE A 396 18.06 1.49 9.43
CA ILE A 396 17.20 1.77 10.59
C ILE A 396 15.82 2.12 10.07
N GLY A 397 14.83 1.28 10.37
CA GLY A 397 13.42 1.55 10.06
C GLY A 397 12.79 2.33 11.21
N THR A 398 12.35 3.56 10.95
CA THR A 398 11.82 4.45 11.99
C THR A 398 10.75 5.39 11.43
N ARG A 399 9.64 5.52 12.15
CA ARG A 399 8.60 6.53 11.86
C ARG A 399 8.80 7.78 12.72
N THR A 400 9.78 7.79 13.62
CA THR A 400 10.07 8.89 14.54
C THR A 400 10.37 10.22 13.82
N LEU A 401 10.91 10.20 12.59
CA LEU A 401 11.03 11.42 11.76
C LEU A 401 9.69 12.12 11.51
N VAL A 402 8.60 11.35 11.44
CA VAL A 402 7.24 11.82 11.20
C VAL A 402 6.52 12.14 12.51
N THR A 403 6.76 11.36 13.56
CA THR A 403 5.96 11.45 14.79
C THR A 403 6.61 12.27 15.89
N MET A 404 7.93 12.49 15.81
CA MET A 404 8.73 13.18 16.82
C MET A 404 10.15 13.48 16.28
N PRO A 405 10.32 14.37 15.28
CA PRO A 405 11.61 14.65 14.65
C PRO A 405 12.68 15.14 15.64
N MET A 406 12.27 15.69 16.78
CA MET A 406 13.13 16.10 17.90
C MET A 406 14.02 14.97 18.46
N ARG A 407 13.72 13.69 18.16
CA ARG A 407 14.59 12.58 18.54
C ARG A 407 15.99 12.68 17.93
N PHE A 408 16.12 13.32 16.78
CA PHE A 408 17.38 13.52 16.09
C PHE A 408 18.11 14.76 16.64
N ASP A 409 18.42 14.68 17.93
CA ASP A 409 19.30 15.61 18.62
C ASP A 409 20.76 15.46 18.14
N ASP A 410 21.61 16.41 18.55
CA ASP A 410 22.99 16.44 18.09
C ASP A 410 23.79 15.22 18.60
N GLU A 411 23.41 14.63 19.74
CA GLU A 411 24.03 13.40 20.26
C GLU A 411 23.72 12.19 19.37
N LEU A 412 22.45 11.96 18.99
CA LEU A 412 22.09 10.87 18.07
C LEU A 412 22.75 11.06 16.72
N LEU A 413 22.78 12.29 16.19
CA LEU A 413 23.43 12.59 14.92
C LEU A 413 24.94 12.28 14.97
N SER A 414 25.61 12.64 16.06
CA SER A 414 27.03 12.29 16.29
C SER A 414 27.24 10.77 16.37
N ILE A 415 26.34 10.04 17.02
CA ILE A 415 26.40 8.56 17.05
C ILE A 415 26.25 7.99 15.64
N LEU A 416 25.28 8.47 14.86
CA LEU A 416 25.07 8.01 13.48
C LEU A 416 26.29 8.31 12.60
N GLU A 417 26.88 9.50 12.69
CA GLU A 417 28.10 9.88 11.97
C GLU A 417 29.28 8.98 12.35
N LYS A 418 29.47 8.73 13.66
CA LYS A 418 30.55 7.88 14.17
C LYS A 418 30.56 6.50 13.52
N TYR A 419 29.39 5.88 13.33
CA TYR A 419 29.25 4.53 12.77
C TYR A 419 28.96 4.49 11.26
N HIS A 420 28.67 5.62 10.62
CA HIS A 420 28.56 5.73 9.17
C HIS A 420 29.95 5.92 8.54
N LYS A 421 30.52 4.86 7.97
CA LYS A 421 31.84 4.86 7.32
C LYS A 421 31.68 4.61 5.83
N ILE A 422 31.65 5.68 5.02
CA ILE A 422 31.60 5.60 3.55
C ILE A 422 32.68 4.64 3.05
N SER A 423 32.36 3.82 2.03
CA SER A 423 33.18 2.74 1.47
C SER A 423 33.40 1.49 2.33
N VAL A 424 33.12 1.55 3.65
CA VAL A 424 33.31 0.42 4.57
C VAL A 424 31.98 -0.13 5.06
N ARG A 425 31.15 0.72 5.65
CA ARG A 425 29.85 0.40 6.20
C ARG A 425 28.92 1.61 6.19
N THR A 426 27.82 1.51 5.46
CA THR A 426 26.87 2.61 5.35
C THR A 426 25.66 2.40 6.25
N ILE A 427 25.24 3.48 6.90
CA ILE A 427 23.94 3.60 7.56
C ILE A 427 22.93 4.25 6.60
N SER A 428 21.68 3.78 6.60
CA SER A 428 20.57 4.43 5.89
C SER A 428 19.30 4.41 6.73
N ILE A 429 18.50 5.48 6.63
CA ILE A 429 17.24 5.62 7.37
C ILE A 429 16.06 5.31 6.46
N MET A 430 15.21 4.37 6.88
CA MET A 430 13.93 4.06 6.22
C MET A 430 12.81 4.72 7.02
N THR A 431 12.24 5.80 6.49
CA THR A 431 11.09 6.49 7.07
C THR A 431 9.75 6.04 6.47
N HIS A 432 8.65 6.53 7.05
CA HIS A 432 7.30 6.03 6.81
C HIS A 432 6.26 7.16 6.72
N VAL A 433 6.51 8.10 5.82
CA VAL A 433 5.60 9.18 5.42
C VAL A 433 4.52 8.61 4.49
N GLN A 434 3.26 8.85 4.82
CA GLN A 434 2.09 8.35 4.11
C GLN A 434 1.31 9.43 3.35
N ASN A 435 1.48 10.70 3.72
CA ASN A 435 0.82 11.83 3.07
C ASN A 435 1.73 13.07 3.12
N ALA A 436 1.68 13.93 2.09
CA ALA A 436 2.47 15.16 2.03
C ALA A 436 2.18 16.10 3.21
N TYR A 437 1.00 15.99 3.80
CA TYR A 437 0.62 16.74 4.99
C TYR A 437 1.46 16.38 6.22
N GLU A 438 2.05 15.19 6.29
CA GLU A 438 2.95 14.79 7.38
C GLU A 438 4.34 15.46 7.29
N ILE A 439 4.69 16.10 6.16
CA ILE A 439 6.00 16.74 5.96
C ILE A 439 6.02 18.12 6.61
N THR A 440 6.96 18.35 7.51
CA THR A 440 7.06 19.60 8.31
C THR A 440 8.42 20.29 8.16
N GLU A 441 8.51 21.52 8.65
CA GLU A 441 9.78 22.26 8.73
C GLU A 441 10.79 21.53 9.64
N GLU A 442 10.33 20.99 10.77
CA GLU A 442 11.16 20.23 11.71
C GLU A 442 11.72 18.96 11.06
N MET A 443 10.87 18.20 10.34
CA MET A 443 11.31 17.02 9.61
C MET A 443 12.33 17.39 8.54
N ALA A 444 12.06 18.43 7.73
CA ALA A 444 12.96 18.89 6.67
C ALA A 444 14.34 19.31 7.22
N ASN A 445 14.35 20.03 8.35
CA ASN A 445 15.59 20.44 9.03
C ASN A 445 16.40 19.24 9.53
N VAL A 446 15.75 18.25 10.13
CA VAL A 446 16.42 17.02 10.56
C VAL A 446 16.96 16.23 9.38
N ILE A 447 16.18 16.07 8.30
CA ILE A 447 16.65 15.37 7.09
C ILE A 447 17.86 16.09 6.49
N LYS A 448 17.85 17.42 6.43
CA LYS A 448 19.03 18.20 5.99
C LYS A 448 20.27 17.84 6.80
N LYS A 449 20.17 17.80 8.14
CA LYS A 449 21.28 17.39 9.02
C LYS A 449 21.74 15.97 8.71
N ILE A 450 20.83 14.99 8.62
CA ILE A 450 21.15 13.59 8.30
C ILE A 450 21.88 13.49 6.93
N ARG A 451 21.39 14.21 5.92
CA ARG A 451 21.97 14.22 4.57
C ARG A 451 23.37 14.83 4.56
N MET A 452 23.65 15.84 5.39
CA MET A 452 24.98 16.43 5.53
C MET A 452 26.02 15.45 6.08
N LEU A 453 25.58 14.44 6.84
CA LEU A 453 26.43 13.33 7.33
C LEU A 453 26.70 12.27 6.24
N GLY A 454 26.18 12.44 5.02
CA GLY A 454 26.26 11.44 3.95
C GLY A 454 25.27 10.28 4.10
N ILE A 455 24.35 10.34 5.07
CA ILE A 455 23.36 9.29 5.31
C ILE A 455 22.15 9.48 4.39
N ASP A 456 21.81 8.42 3.65
CA ASP A 456 20.61 8.41 2.82
C ASP A 456 19.33 8.18 3.64
N VAL A 457 18.27 8.90 3.24
CA VAL A 457 16.92 8.76 3.81
C VAL A 457 15.97 8.31 2.71
N TYR A 458 15.25 7.22 2.97
CA TYR A 458 14.34 6.57 2.05
C TYR A 458 12.94 6.51 2.64
N ASN A 459 11.90 6.69 1.83
CA ASN A 459 10.51 6.55 2.27
C ASN A 459 9.90 5.22 1.83
N GLN A 460 9.22 4.57 2.77
CA GLN A 460 8.35 3.43 2.52
C GLN A 460 6.91 3.87 2.74
N GLN A 461 6.11 3.98 1.69
CA GLN A 461 4.69 4.30 1.79
C GLN A 461 3.88 3.00 1.78
N VAL A 462 2.76 2.95 2.50
CA VAL A 462 1.73 1.92 2.34
C VAL A 462 0.57 2.56 1.60
N PHE A 463 0.13 1.93 0.52
CA PHE A 463 -0.96 2.43 -0.29
C PHE A 463 -2.29 1.94 0.27
N THR A 464 -3.11 2.88 0.73
CA THR A 464 -4.34 2.64 1.49
C THR A 464 -5.49 3.47 0.93
N MET A 465 -6.73 3.16 1.34
CA MET A 465 -7.90 3.97 0.94
C MET A 465 -7.73 5.47 1.23
N GLN A 466 -6.91 5.80 2.22
CA GLN A 466 -6.72 7.15 2.69
C GLN A 466 -5.79 7.96 1.78
N ASN A 467 -4.85 7.34 1.04
CA ASN A 467 -3.85 8.02 0.21
C ASN A 467 -3.81 7.57 -1.28
N CYS A 468 -4.84 6.84 -1.72
CA CYS A 468 -4.92 6.27 -3.07
C CYS A 468 -5.63 7.14 -4.12
N ARG A 469 -5.96 8.40 -3.82
CA ARG A 469 -6.60 9.29 -4.80
C ARG A 469 -5.63 9.63 -5.94
N ARG A 470 -6.18 9.92 -7.11
CA ARG A 470 -5.41 10.16 -8.34
C ARG A 470 -4.48 11.36 -8.15
N PHE A 471 -3.19 11.12 -8.35
CA PHE A 471 -2.03 11.99 -8.17
C PHE A 471 -1.62 12.33 -6.73
N GLU A 472 -2.31 11.83 -5.72
CA GLU A 472 -1.98 12.10 -4.30
C GLU A 472 -0.60 11.55 -3.92
N THR A 473 -0.31 10.31 -4.30
CA THR A 473 1.00 9.68 -4.08
C THR A 473 2.09 10.34 -4.93
N SER A 474 1.77 10.80 -6.14
CA SER A 474 2.71 11.59 -6.96
C SER A 474 3.07 12.93 -6.31
N PHE A 475 2.09 13.62 -5.74
CA PHE A 475 2.31 14.85 -4.95
C PHE A 475 3.17 14.60 -3.71
N LEU A 476 2.96 13.49 -3.00
CA LEU A 476 3.83 13.09 -1.90
C LEU A 476 5.28 12.87 -2.35
N ARG A 477 5.50 12.18 -3.48
CA ARG A 477 6.87 11.94 -4.00
C ARG A 477 7.63 13.24 -4.28
N GLU A 478 6.98 14.24 -4.88
CA GLU A 478 7.61 15.55 -5.11
C GLU A 478 8.04 16.21 -3.79
N ASN A 479 7.14 16.22 -2.81
CA ASN A 479 7.41 16.83 -1.51
C ASN A 479 8.49 16.08 -0.72
N LEU A 480 8.52 14.74 -0.79
CA LEU A 480 9.61 13.94 -0.23
C LEU A 480 10.95 14.31 -0.87
N LYS A 481 10.96 14.43 -2.20
CA LYS A 481 12.20 14.74 -2.91
C LYS A 481 12.70 16.15 -2.59
N ALA A 482 11.79 17.11 -2.42
CA ALA A 482 12.10 18.49 -2.06
C ALA A 482 12.85 18.60 -0.72
N ILE A 483 12.60 17.70 0.23
CA ILE A 483 13.27 17.66 1.54
C ILE A 483 14.46 16.70 1.59
N GLY A 484 14.84 16.07 0.47
CA GLY A 484 15.98 15.15 0.39
C GLY A 484 15.69 13.69 0.73
N VAL A 485 14.42 13.28 0.77
CA VAL A 485 14.00 11.88 0.97
C VAL A 485 13.75 11.19 -0.38
N SER A 486 14.27 9.98 -0.55
CA SER A 486 14.08 9.20 -1.77
C SER A 486 12.92 8.21 -1.63
N PRO A 487 11.90 8.24 -2.50
CA PRO A 487 10.86 7.21 -2.51
C PRO A 487 11.47 5.83 -2.80
N TYR A 488 11.17 4.83 -1.97
CA TYR A 488 11.78 3.49 -2.07
C TYR A 488 10.77 2.37 -2.34
N TYR A 489 9.74 2.24 -1.51
CA TYR A 489 8.68 1.26 -1.73
C TYR A 489 7.31 1.91 -1.60
N LEU A 490 6.42 1.48 -2.50
CA LEU A 490 4.98 1.62 -2.36
C LEU A 490 4.41 0.23 -2.05
N PHE A 491 4.14 -0.03 -0.79
CA PHE A 491 3.60 -1.31 -0.34
C PHE A 491 2.11 -1.40 -0.64
N ASN A 492 1.68 -2.51 -1.23
CA ASN A 492 0.31 -2.96 -1.04
C ASN A 492 0.10 -3.28 0.46
N LEU A 493 -1.04 -2.81 0.99
CA LEU A 493 -1.43 -3.07 2.36
C LEU A 493 -1.49 -4.58 2.59
N LYS A 494 -1.01 -5.04 3.74
CA LYS A 494 -1.03 -6.45 4.11
C LYS A 494 -2.48 -6.96 4.10
N GLY A 495 -2.69 -8.23 3.72
CA GLY A 495 -3.99 -8.88 3.65
C GLY A 495 -4.66 -9.15 5.00
N LYS A 496 -4.45 -8.28 5.99
CA LYS A 496 -4.91 -8.41 7.36
C LYS A 496 -6.36 -7.99 7.47
N GLU A 497 -7.16 -8.82 8.14
CA GLU A 497 -8.61 -8.65 8.24
C GLU A 497 -9.00 -7.48 9.13
N GLU A 498 -8.23 -7.21 10.19
CA GLU A 498 -8.43 -6.07 11.09
C GLU A 498 -8.12 -4.72 10.42
N THR A 499 -7.44 -4.72 9.26
CA THR A 499 -7.17 -3.51 8.48
C THR A 499 -7.94 -3.46 7.16
N SER A 500 -9.00 -4.26 7.02
CA SER A 500 -9.77 -4.39 5.77
C SER A 500 -10.30 -3.05 5.21
N ASP A 501 -10.66 -2.10 6.07
CA ASP A 501 -11.09 -0.74 5.65
C ASP A 501 -10.00 0.07 4.91
N PHE A 502 -8.74 -0.31 5.05
CA PHE A 502 -7.61 0.34 4.41
C PHE A 502 -7.25 -0.31 3.06
N LYS A 503 -7.79 -1.51 2.76
CA LYS A 503 -7.44 -2.28 1.55
C LYS A 503 -7.78 -1.50 0.29
N VAL A 504 -6.90 -1.63 -0.71
CA VAL A 504 -7.02 -1.05 -2.03
C VAL A 504 -6.69 -2.14 -3.04
N PRO A 505 -7.46 -2.27 -4.14
CA PRO A 505 -7.19 -3.29 -5.15
C PRO A 505 -5.75 -3.16 -5.70
N VAL A 506 -5.08 -4.28 -5.91
CA VAL A 506 -3.76 -4.35 -6.55
C VAL A 506 -3.76 -3.61 -7.89
N ALA A 507 -4.85 -3.74 -8.65
CA ALA A 507 -5.08 -3.03 -9.90
C ALA A 507 -4.92 -1.49 -9.77
N ARG A 508 -5.35 -0.90 -8.65
CA ARG A 508 -5.20 0.55 -8.40
C ARG A 508 -3.73 0.93 -8.18
N LEU A 509 -2.92 0.12 -7.48
CA LEU A 509 -1.48 0.37 -7.36
C LEU A 509 -0.80 0.33 -8.73
N LEU A 510 -1.15 -0.66 -9.56
CA LEU A 510 -0.60 -0.79 -10.91
C LEU A 510 -0.98 0.41 -11.78
N GLN A 511 -2.24 0.84 -11.69
CA GLN A 511 -2.74 2.05 -12.35
C GLN A 511 -1.97 3.31 -11.90
N GLU A 512 -1.74 3.48 -10.60
CA GLU A 512 -0.95 4.59 -10.06
C GLU A 512 0.45 4.62 -10.68
N GLN A 513 1.17 3.49 -10.64
CA GLN A 513 2.52 3.41 -11.18
C GLN A 513 2.57 3.68 -12.69
N LYS A 514 1.58 3.18 -13.43
CA LYS A 514 1.57 3.24 -14.89
C LYS A 514 1.13 4.60 -15.42
N GLU A 515 0.11 5.19 -14.81
CA GLU A 515 -0.55 6.39 -15.33
C GLU A 515 -0.13 7.66 -14.61
N GLU A 516 0.21 7.57 -13.32
CA GLU A 516 0.50 8.73 -12.48
C GLU A 516 1.99 8.86 -12.26
N ALA A 517 2.63 7.91 -11.59
CA ALA A 517 4.06 7.99 -11.34
C ALA A 517 4.85 8.22 -12.63
N ARG A 518 4.46 7.60 -13.74
CA ARG A 518 5.17 7.68 -15.04
C ARG A 518 5.34 9.09 -15.60
N ILE A 519 4.45 10.04 -15.27
CA ILE A 519 4.56 11.41 -15.77
C ILE A 519 5.60 12.23 -15.00
N MET A 520 5.99 11.76 -13.81
CA MET A 520 6.91 12.46 -12.93
C MET A 520 8.36 12.38 -13.44
N PRO A 521 9.21 13.37 -13.09
CA PRO A 521 10.64 13.31 -13.34
C PRO A 521 11.28 12.04 -12.74
N GLY A 522 12.31 11.51 -13.41
CA GLY A 522 12.86 10.19 -13.08
C GLY A 522 13.30 10.01 -11.61
N ILE A 523 13.91 11.04 -11.02
CA ILE A 523 14.42 11.01 -9.63
C ILE A 523 13.33 11.12 -8.56
N VAL A 524 12.10 11.46 -8.95
CA VAL A 524 10.94 11.60 -8.06
C VAL A 524 10.18 10.27 -7.95
N ARG A 525 10.29 9.38 -8.93
CA ARG A 525 9.51 8.12 -9.04
C ARG A 525 10.37 6.87 -8.93
N THR A 526 11.27 6.87 -7.94
CA THR A 526 12.24 5.77 -7.74
C THR A 526 11.67 4.57 -7.01
N ASP A 527 10.52 4.73 -6.38
CA ASP A 527 9.85 3.67 -5.63
C ASP A 527 9.36 2.53 -6.51
N LYS A 528 9.20 1.36 -5.89
CA LYS A 528 8.64 0.17 -6.53
C LYS A 528 7.36 -0.25 -5.82
N ALA A 529 6.30 -0.49 -6.59
CA ALA A 529 5.09 -1.14 -6.08
C ALA A 529 5.40 -2.60 -5.74
N VAL A 530 5.13 -2.99 -4.49
CA VAL A 530 5.49 -4.32 -3.97
C VAL A 530 4.37 -4.95 -3.16
N PHE A 531 4.22 -6.26 -3.32
CA PHE A 531 3.41 -7.12 -2.48
C PHE A 531 4.34 -7.95 -1.58
N ASN A 532 4.01 -8.09 -0.29
CA ASN A 532 4.77 -9.00 0.58
C ASN A 532 4.01 -10.32 0.66
N ILE A 533 4.59 -11.37 0.11
CA ILE A 533 4.13 -12.75 0.28
C ILE A 533 4.49 -13.19 1.72
N PRO A 534 3.52 -13.66 2.52
CA PRO A 534 3.77 -14.25 3.84
C PRO A 534 4.88 -15.30 3.78
N THR A 535 5.76 -15.34 4.78
CA THR A 535 7.00 -16.16 4.86
C THR A 535 8.07 -15.90 3.78
N LEU A 536 7.72 -15.74 2.50
CA LEU A 536 8.66 -15.87 1.38
C LEU A 536 9.39 -14.57 1.02
N GLY A 537 8.71 -13.41 1.11
CA GLY A 537 9.35 -12.12 0.83
C GLY A 537 8.53 -11.21 -0.10
N LYS A 538 9.22 -10.44 -0.93
CA LYS A 538 8.62 -9.38 -1.76
C LYS A 538 8.47 -9.83 -3.20
N ASN A 539 7.37 -9.42 -3.80
CA ASN A 539 7.12 -9.47 -5.23
C ASN A 539 6.96 -8.06 -5.76
N TYR A 540 7.49 -7.81 -6.96
CA TYR A 540 7.29 -6.54 -7.64
C TYR A 540 6.01 -6.62 -8.44
N LEU A 541 5.01 -5.82 -8.09
CA LEU A 541 3.71 -5.87 -8.76
C LEU A 541 3.82 -5.50 -10.25
N SER A 542 4.79 -4.68 -10.65
CA SER A 542 5.02 -4.37 -12.08
C SER A 542 5.57 -5.55 -12.90
N SER A 543 6.01 -6.63 -12.24
CA SER A 543 6.55 -7.83 -12.87
C SER A 543 5.42 -8.84 -13.08
N TRP A 544 4.72 -8.73 -14.20
CA TRP A 544 3.59 -9.60 -14.56
C TRP A 544 3.94 -11.09 -14.49
N GLN A 545 5.18 -11.50 -14.76
CA GLN A 545 5.58 -12.90 -14.63
C GLN A 545 5.55 -13.44 -13.18
N ASP A 546 5.45 -12.57 -12.17
CA ASP A 546 5.49 -12.92 -10.74
C ASP A 546 4.10 -13.22 -10.16
N HIS A 547 3.01 -13.04 -10.91
CA HIS A 547 1.66 -13.33 -10.43
C HIS A 547 0.67 -13.50 -11.57
N ASP A 548 -0.38 -14.28 -11.33
CA ASP A 548 -1.51 -14.43 -12.24
C ASP A 548 -2.83 -14.24 -11.51
N ILE A 549 -3.84 -13.67 -12.17
CA ILE A 549 -5.22 -13.75 -11.69
C ILE A 549 -5.77 -15.12 -12.07
N ILE A 550 -6.19 -15.87 -11.06
CA ILE A 550 -6.69 -17.24 -11.22
C ILE A 550 -8.19 -17.36 -10.97
N MET A 551 -8.86 -16.38 -10.34
CA MET A 551 -10.31 -16.44 -10.14
C MET A 551 -10.93 -15.06 -9.93
N ILE A 552 -12.21 -14.92 -10.29
CA ILE A 552 -13.10 -13.85 -9.81
C ILE A 552 -14.19 -14.51 -8.95
N LEU A 553 -14.25 -14.16 -7.66
CA LEU A 553 -15.21 -14.72 -6.71
C LEU A 553 -16.59 -14.09 -6.85
N LYS A 554 -17.63 -14.73 -6.28
CA LYS A 554 -19.03 -14.26 -6.33
C LYS A 554 -19.24 -12.83 -5.84
N ASP A 555 -18.37 -12.35 -4.96
CA ASP A 555 -18.38 -11.00 -4.40
C ASP A 555 -17.64 -9.97 -5.28
N GLY A 556 -17.01 -10.39 -6.38
CA GLY A 556 -16.21 -9.56 -7.29
C GLY A 556 -14.73 -9.45 -6.92
N SER A 557 -14.27 -10.16 -5.89
CA SER A 557 -12.87 -10.18 -5.49
C SER A 557 -12.01 -10.94 -6.51
N ARG A 558 -10.86 -10.38 -6.87
CA ARG A 558 -9.84 -11.06 -7.68
C ARG A 558 -8.98 -11.95 -6.79
N VAL A 559 -8.72 -13.18 -7.21
CA VAL A 559 -7.75 -14.06 -6.56
C VAL A 559 -6.49 -14.11 -7.38
N TYR A 560 -5.40 -13.63 -6.79
CA TYR A 560 -4.05 -13.67 -7.37
C TYR A 560 -3.31 -14.90 -6.87
N GLU A 561 -2.63 -15.62 -7.76
CA GLU A 561 -1.60 -16.58 -7.42
C GLU A 561 -0.24 -15.90 -7.57
N PHE A 562 0.43 -15.65 -6.44
CA PHE A 562 1.76 -15.06 -6.42
C PHE A 562 2.85 -16.13 -6.47
N TYR A 563 3.82 -15.92 -7.34
CA TYR A 563 5.01 -16.75 -7.49
C TYR A 563 6.16 -16.15 -6.67
N PRO A 564 6.73 -16.89 -5.71
CA PRO A 564 7.80 -16.39 -4.87
C PRO A 564 9.09 -16.14 -5.66
N TRP A 565 10.02 -15.37 -5.09
CA TRP A 565 11.25 -14.97 -5.79
C TRP A 565 12.18 -16.14 -6.08
N GLU A 566 12.04 -17.25 -5.33
CA GLU A 566 12.72 -18.52 -5.53
C GLU A 566 12.19 -19.32 -6.73
N LYS A 567 11.15 -18.83 -7.43
CA LYS A 567 10.68 -19.46 -8.67
C LYS A 567 11.86 -19.57 -9.66
N TYR A 568 11.99 -20.73 -10.30
CA TYR A 568 13.16 -21.17 -11.10
C TYR A 568 14.43 -21.53 -10.31
N MET A 569 14.44 -21.39 -8.98
CA MET A 569 15.56 -21.80 -8.13
C MET A 569 15.21 -23.01 -7.26
N THR A 570 13.98 -23.09 -6.74
CA THR A 570 13.54 -24.16 -5.84
C THR A 570 12.02 -24.36 -5.97
N PRO A 571 11.49 -25.60 -5.86
CA PRO A 571 10.05 -25.86 -5.87
C PRO A 571 9.42 -25.42 -4.54
N VAL A 572 9.06 -24.15 -4.44
CA VAL A 572 8.32 -23.56 -3.32
C VAL A 572 6.86 -23.32 -3.72
N ASN A 573 5.96 -23.43 -2.76
CA ASN A 573 4.53 -23.23 -3.00
C ASN A 573 4.21 -21.77 -3.37
N THR A 574 3.18 -21.60 -4.19
CA THR A 574 2.61 -20.30 -4.52
C THR A 574 1.73 -19.78 -3.37
N TYR A 575 1.40 -18.49 -3.41
CA TYR A 575 0.53 -17.87 -2.41
C TYR A 575 -0.73 -17.31 -3.06
N LEU A 576 -1.90 -17.73 -2.57
CA LEU A 576 -3.17 -17.20 -3.03
C LEU A 576 -3.57 -15.97 -2.20
N TYR A 577 -3.91 -14.88 -2.88
CA TYR A 577 -4.37 -13.64 -2.26
C TYR A 577 -5.73 -13.24 -2.84
N THR A 578 -6.73 -13.08 -1.96
CA THR A 578 -8.03 -12.50 -2.31
C THR A 578 -7.99 -10.98 -2.09
N ASP A 579 -8.13 -10.25 -3.18
CA ASP A 579 -8.02 -8.79 -3.23
C ASP A 579 -9.36 -8.08 -2.99
N GLU A 580 -9.34 -6.77 -2.75
CA GLU A 580 -10.54 -5.94 -2.64
C GLU A 580 -11.27 -5.84 -3.99
N PRO A 581 -12.61 -6.02 -4.06
CA PRO A 581 -13.36 -5.83 -5.30
C PRO A 581 -13.23 -4.40 -5.85
N ILE A 582 -12.89 -4.28 -7.13
CA ILE A 582 -12.71 -2.98 -7.80
C ILE A 582 -14.00 -2.13 -7.72
N TYR A 583 -15.16 -2.75 -7.93
CA TYR A 583 -16.44 -2.04 -7.84
C TYR A 583 -16.67 -1.40 -6.46
N ASN A 584 -16.41 -2.14 -5.39
CA ASN A 584 -16.58 -1.67 -4.02
C ASN A 584 -15.60 -0.53 -3.73
N PHE A 585 -14.35 -0.67 -4.19
CA PHE A 585 -13.34 0.38 -4.13
C PHE A 585 -13.78 1.67 -4.86
N LEU A 586 -14.31 1.56 -6.09
CA LEU A 586 -14.79 2.73 -6.85
C LEU A 586 -15.98 3.42 -6.15
N ASN A 587 -16.86 2.65 -5.50
CA ASN A 587 -17.94 3.22 -4.69
C ASN A 587 -17.41 3.95 -3.45
N LYS A 588 -16.37 3.41 -2.79
CA LYS A 588 -15.68 4.09 -1.68
C LYS A 588 -15.05 5.40 -2.16
N LEU A 589 -14.39 5.43 -3.32
CA LEU A 589 -13.86 6.67 -3.92
C LEU A 589 -14.97 7.69 -4.24
N LYS A 590 -16.09 7.24 -4.80
CA LYS A 590 -17.25 8.09 -5.07
C LYS A 590 -17.80 8.73 -3.79
N ALA A 591 -17.88 7.96 -2.70
CA ALA A 591 -18.28 8.48 -1.39
C ALA A 591 -17.28 9.53 -0.83
N LEU A 592 -16.02 9.47 -1.24
CA LEU A 592 -15.01 10.50 -0.96
C LEU A 592 -15.06 11.71 -1.90
N GLY A 593 -16.03 11.76 -2.83
CA GLY A 593 -16.21 12.85 -3.79
C GLY A 593 -15.34 12.74 -5.05
N GLU A 594 -14.64 11.62 -5.25
CA GLU A 594 -13.89 11.36 -6.47
C GLU A 594 -14.84 10.91 -7.61
N ASN A 595 -14.42 11.13 -8.85
CA ASN A 595 -15.16 10.66 -10.02
C ASN A 595 -14.64 9.27 -10.43
N PRO A 596 -15.43 8.18 -10.34
CA PRO A 596 -14.99 6.85 -10.73
C PRO A 596 -14.50 6.75 -12.19
N GLU A 597 -15.01 7.59 -13.09
CA GLU A 597 -14.56 7.63 -14.49
C GLU A 597 -13.08 8.04 -14.63
N ASP A 598 -12.54 8.81 -13.67
CA ASP A 598 -11.13 9.15 -13.62
C ASP A 598 -10.25 7.90 -13.37
N TYR A 599 -10.85 6.76 -13.02
CA TYR A 599 -10.18 5.49 -12.72
C TYR A 599 -10.58 4.36 -13.67
N LYS A 600 -11.39 4.61 -14.71
CA LYS A 600 -12.02 3.59 -15.56
C LYS A 600 -11.09 2.53 -16.17
N THR A 601 -9.80 2.81 -16.32
CA THR A 601 -8.81 1.85 -16.84
C THR A 601 -8.42 0.76 -15.84
N ILE A 602 -8.78 0.93 -14.55
CA ILE A 602 -8.44 0.04 -13.43
C ILE A 602 -8.81 -1.43 -13.71
N TRP A 603 -9.91 -1.67 -14.43
CA TRP A 603 -10.40 -3.02 -14.76
C TRP A 603 -9.42 -3.83 -15.61
N TYR A 604 -8.52 -3.17 -16.33
CA TYR A 604 -7.59 -3.77 -17.28
C TYR A 604 -6.14 -3.83 -16.76
N TYR A 605 -5.95 -3.65 -15.45
CA TYR A 605 -4.70 -3.95 -14.76
C TYR A 605 -4.85 -5.30 -14.07
N PHE A 606 -4.11 -6.29 -14.54
CA PHE A 606 -4.16 -7.67 -14.09
C PHE A 606 -2.93 -8.03 -13.27
#